data_AF-A0A2D6EYP3-F1
#
_entry.id   AF-A0A2D6EYP3-F1
#
_cell.length_a   1.000
_cell.length_b   1.000
_cell.length_c   1.000
_cell.angle_alpha   90.00
_cell.angle_beta   90.00
_cell.angle_gamma   90.00
#
_symmetry.space_group_name_H-M   'P 1'
#
loop_
_entity.id
_entity.type
_entity.pdbx_description
1 polymer ?
#
loop_
_entity_poly.entity_id
_entity_poly.type
_entity_poly.pdbx_seq_one_letter_code
_entity_poly.pdbx_strand_id
1 'polypeptide(L)'
;MNQQINIRLPSNLMNAAKDYAKLYGYKNVQDLTMEAIREKVFENAEIDFTVSDEEIELIEALVSMSIKQGKLHSKKDIMAKLTE
;
A
#
# COMPACT_ATOMS: atom_id res chain seq x y z
N MET A 1 -10.13 -6.15 23.16
CA MET A 1 -8.90 -6.27 23.98
C MET A 1 -7.81 -5.50 23.26
N ASN A 2 -7.04 -4.67 23.96
CA ASN A 2 -5.90 -3.97 23.36
C ASN A 2 -4.64 -4.81 23.52
N GLN A 3 -3.84 -4.91 22.45
CA GLN A 3 -2.54 -5.58 22.47
C GLN A 3 -1.42 -4.55 22.67
N GLN A 4 -0.39 -4.91 23.43
CA GLN A 4 0.77 -4.05 23.69
C GLN A 4 1.98 -4.55 22.91
N ILE A 5 2.67 -3.63 22.24
CA ILE A 5 3.94 -3.88 21.55
C ILE A 5 5.05 -3.14 22.30
N ASN A 6 6.14 -3.82 22.63
CA ASN A 6 7.31 -3.21 23.24
C ASN A 6 8.43 -3.09 22.19
N ILE A 7 8.86 -1.86 21.91
CA ILE A 7 9.85 -1.54 20.88
C ILE A 7 11.04 -0.85 21.54
N ARG A 8 12.27 -1.21 21.15
CA ARG A 8 13.49 -0.50 21.55
C ARG A 8 13.87 0.49 20.47
N LEU A 9 14.02 1.76 20.85
CA LEU A 9 14.42 2.82 19.95
C LEU A 9 15.84 3.31 20.28
N PRO A 10 16.65 3.66 19.26
CA PRO A 10 17.87 4.44 19.46
C PRO A 10 17.58 5.73 20.25
N SER A 11 18.52 6.15 21.09
CA SER A 11 18.35 7.30 21.98
C SER A 11 18.10 8.61 21.22
N ASN A 12 18.78 8.81 20.09
CA ASN A 12 18.57 9.95 19.20
C ASN A 12 17.14 9.97 18.63
N LEU A 13 16.62 8.82 18.19
CA LEU A 13 15.26 8.70 17.66
C LEU A 13 14.22 8.95 18.75
N MET A 14 14.42 8.41 19.95
CA MET A 14 13.52 8.65 21.09
C MET A 14 13.46 10.14 21.45
N ASN A 15 14.58 10.87 21.40
CA ASN A 15 14.60 12.30 21.67
C ASN A 15 13.87 13.09 20.58
N ALA A 16 14.17 12.82 19.31
CA ALA A 16 13.46 13.45 18.20
C ALA A 16 11.94 13.19 18.25
N ALA A 17 11.53 11.97 18.61
CA ALA A 17 10.12 11.62 18.74
C ALA A 17 9.44 12.37 19.91
N LYS A 18 10.14 12.62 21.02
CA LYS A 18 9.61 13.44 22.12
C LYS A 18 9.41 14.88 21.71
N ASP A 19 10.38 15.46 21.01
CA ASP A 19 10.31 16.84 20.53
C ASP A 19 9.17 17.00 19.52
N TYR A 20 9.05 16.05 18.60
CA TYR A 20 7.96 15.98 17.64
C TYR A 20 6.60 15.85 18.33
N ALA A 21 6.47 14.90 19.27
CA ALA A 21 5.23 14.69 20.01
C ALA A 21 4.76 15.98 20.69
N LYS A 22 5.67 16.70 21.35
CA LYS A 22 5.38 17.97 22.00
C LYS A 22 4.99 19.06 21.01
N LEU A 23 5.73 19.20 19.91
CA LEU A 23 5.51 20.25 18.91
C LEU A 23 4.15 20.13 18.23
N TYR A 24 3.71 18.89 17.96
CA TYR A 24 2.48 18.60 17.23
C TYR A 24 1.30 18.19 18.15
N GLY A 25 1.43 18.36 19.47
CA GLY A 25 0.33 18.20 20.41
C GLY A 25 -0.05 16.76 20.77
N TYR A 26 0.82 15.79 20.51
CA TYR A 26 0.64 14.41 20.97
C TYR A 26 0.87 14.29 22.48
N LYS A 27 0.15 13.38 23.13
CA LYS A 27 0.24 13.20 24.59
C LYS A 27 1.59 12.65 25.03
N ASN A 28 2.14 11.74 24.23
CA ASN A 28 3.43 11.10 24.46
C ASN A 28 3.90 10.39 23.17
N VAL A 29 5.07 9.76 23.23
CA VAL A 29 5.66 9.04 22.10
C VAL A 29 4.83 7.81 21.68
N GLN A 30 4.09 7.17 22.60
CA GLN A 30 3.24 6.03 22.26
C GLN A 30 2.01 6.49 21.46
N ASP A 31 1.41 7.62 21.83
CA ASP A 31 0.33 8.28 21.10
C ASP A 31 0.76 8.63 19.68
N LEU A 32 1.93 9.28 19.55
CA LEU A 32 2.58 9.54 18.26
C LEU A 32 2.81 8.25 17.45
N THR A 33 3.31 7.20 18.08
CA THR A 33 3.60 5.91 17.42
C THR A 33 2.32 5.25 16.91
N MET A 34 1.25 5.29 17.70
CA MET A 34 -0.05 4.74 17.33
C MET A 34 -0.64 5.48 16.12
N GLU A 35 -0.61 6.82 16.12
CA GLU A 35 -1.10 7.60 14.99
C GLU A 35 -0.25 7.41 13.74
N ALA A 36 1.08 7.35 13.86
CA ALA A 36 1.97 7.07 12.72
C ALA A 36 1.72 5.67 12.12
N ILE A 37 1.49 4.66 12.96
CA ILE A 37 1.11 3.32 12.49
C ILE A 37 -0.27 3.38 11.82
N ARG A 38 -1.24 4.09 12.40
CA ARG A 38 -2.58 4.23 11.82
C ARG A 38 -2.51 4.88 10.44
N GLU A 39 -1.78 5.98 10.31
CA GLU A 39 -1.55 6.68 9.04
C GLU A 39 -1.01 5.69 7.99
N LYS A 40 0.05 4.95 8.33
CA LYS A 40 0.66 4.02 7.37
C LYS A 40 -0.22 2.84 7.00
N VAL A 41 -0.96 2.29 7.96
CA VAL A 41 -1.81 1.11 7.76
C VAL A 41 -3.13 1.46 7.09
N PHE A 42 -3.75 2.59 7.44
CA PHE A 42 -5.12 2.91 7.01
C PHE A 42 -5.21 4.05 5.99
N GLU A 43 -4.33 5.04 5.99
CA GLU A 43 -4.38 6.10 4.96
C GLU A 43 -3.83 5.64 3.61
N ASN A 44 -2.95 4.63 3.59
CA ASN A 44 -2.52 3.97 2.35
C ASN A 44 -3.35 2.71 2.02
N ALA A 45 -4.38 2.39 2.80
CA ALA A 45 -5.23 1.22 2.57
C ALA A 45 -6.20 1.38 1.38
N GLU A 46 -6.33 2.58 0.80
CA GLU A 46 -7.04 2.77 -0.48
C GLU A 46 -6.24 2.24 -1.69
N ILE A 47 -4.99 1.82 -1.50
CA ILE A 47 -4.29 1.00 -2.48
C ILE A 47 -4.11 -0.38 -1.88
N ASP A 48 -5.15 -1.18 -2.04
CA ASP A 48 -5.09 -2.63 -1.92
C ASP A 48 -4.09 -3.16 -2.97
N PHE A 49 -2.81 -3.30 -2.58
CA PHE A 49 -1.80 -3.99 -3.39
C PHE A 49 -1.94 -5.51 -3.31
N THR A 50 -2.89 -6.03 -2.52
CA THR A 50 -3.25 -7.43 -2.55
C THR A 50 -4.35 -7.61 -3.58
N VAL A 51 -3.96 -7.77 -4.85
CA VAL A 51 -4.83 -8.40 -5.83
C VAL A 51 -5.33 -9.69 -5.17
N SER A 52 -6.63 -9.76 -4.90
CA SER A 52 -7.23 -10.93 -4.27
C SER A 52 -6.99 -12.16 -5.13
N ASP A 53 -7.01 -13.36 -4.52
CA ASP A 53 -6.85 -14.60 -5.28
C ASP A 53 -7.88 -14.69 -6.44
N GLU A 54 -9.10 -14.18 -6.21
CA GLU A 54 -10.16 -14.09 -7.22
C GLU A 54 -9.80 -13.15 -8.39
N GLU A 55 -9.17 -12.00 -8.10
CA GLU A 55 -8.72 -11.07 -9.13
C GLU A 55 -7.50 -11.59 -9.90
N ILE A 56 -6.60 -12.32 -9.23
CA ILE A 56 -5.49 -13.04 -9.88
C ILE A 56 -6.05 -14.06 -10.87
N GLU A 57 -7.01 -14.88 -10.44
CA GLU A 57 -7.68 -15.85 -11.29
C GLU A 57 -8.38 -15.18 -12.49
N LEU A 58 -9.03 -14.03 -12.26
CA LEU A 58 -9.69 -13.27 -13.32
C LEU A 58 -8.68 -12.76 -14.37
N ILE A 59 -7.53 -12.24 -13.91
CA ILE A 59 -6.46 -11.76 -14.79
C ILE A 59 -5.88 -12.92 -15.61
N GLU A 60 -5.60 -14.06 -14.97
CA GLU A 60 -5.07 -15.25 -15.65
C GLU A 60 -6.06 -15.80 -16.69
N ALA A 61 -7.35 -15.82 -16.36
CA ALA A 61 -8.41 -16.23 -17.28
C ALA A 61 -8.50 -15.28 -18.48
N LEU A 62 -8.46 -13.97 -18.26
CA LEU A 62 -8.49 -12.95 -19.31
C LEU A 62 -7.28 -13.03 -20.24
N VAL A 63 -6.08 -13.20 -19.69
CA VAL A 63 -4.85 -13.37 -20.47
C VAL A 63 -4.93 -14.66 -21.30
N SER A 64 -5.34 -15.77 -20.69
CA SER A 64 -5.50 -17.05 -21.36
C SER A 64 -6.52 -17.00 -22.49
N MET A 65 -7.66 -16.34 -22.27
CA MET A 65 -8.69 -16.11 -23.30
C MET A 65 -8.16 -15.23 -24.43
N SER A 66 -7.42 -14.17 -24.10
CA SER A 66 -6.85 -13.24 -25.08
C SER A 66 -5.79 -13.92 -25.96
N ILE A 67 -4.97 -14.80 -25.39
CA ILE A 67 -4.02 -15.65 -26.12
C ILE A 67 -4.77 -16.60 -27.05
N LYS A 68 -5.76 -17.34 -26.53
CA LYS A 68 -6.57 -18.30 -27.32
C LYS A 68 -7.32 -17.62 -28.48
N GLN A 69 -7.77 -16.39 -28.28
CA GLN A 69 -8.48 -15.61 -29.28
C GLN A 69 -7.54 -14.83 -30.22
N GLY A 70 -6.22 -14.93 -30.05
CA GLY A 70 -5.24 -14.20 -30.87
C GLY A 70 -5.30 -12.68 -30.72
N LYS A 71 -5.84 -12.18 -29.59
CA LYS A 71 -6.10 -10.75 -29.32
C LYS A 71 -4.96 -10.03 -28.62
N LEU A 72 -3.91 -10.74 -28.22
CA LEU A 72 -2.69 -10.11 -27.72
C LEU A 72 -1.95 -9.46 -28.89
N HIS A 73 -1.84 -8.14 -28.83
CA HIS A 73 -1.24 -7.32 -29.87
C HIS A 73 -0.15 -6.46 -29.23
N SER A 74 0.93 -6.19 -29.96
CA SER A 74 1.96 -5.29 -29.44
C SER A 74 1.40 -3.87 -29.30
N LYS A 75 2.01 -3.04 -28.46
CA LYS A 75 1.63 -1.61 -28.33
C LYS A 75 1.55 -0.90 -29.69
N LYS A 76 2.44 -1.27 -30.61
CA LYS A 76 2.48 -0.74 -31.98
C LYS A 76 1.25 -1.16 -32.80
N ASP A 77 0.83 -2.41 -32.67
CA ASP A 77 -0.31 -2.98 -33.38
C ASP A 77 -1.65 -2.44 -32.88
N ILE A 78 -1.75 -2.19 -31.56
CA ILE A 78 -2.95 -1.59 -30.95
C ILE A 78 -3.10 -0.13 -31.40
N MET A 79 -2.02 0.65 -31.40
CA MET A 79 -2.05 2.05 -31.84
C MET A 79 -2.41 2.18 -33.32
N ALA A 80 -1.95 1.25 -34.17
CA ALA A 80 -2.30 1.22 -35.58
C ALA A 80 -3.79 0.96 -35.83
N LYS A 81 -4.43 0.09 -35.03
CA LYS A 81 -5.87 -0.24 -35.16
C LYS A 81 -6.82 0.84 -34.59
N LEU A 82 -6.33 1.71 -33.70
CA LEU A 82 -7.12 2.79 -33.09
C LEU A 82 -7.14 4.09 -33.93
N THR A 83 -6.38 4.13 -35.03
CA THR A 83 -6.27 5.31 -35.91
C THR A 83 -6.90 5.12 -37.29
N GLU A 84 -7.60 3.99 -37.52
CA GLU A 84 -8.54 3.77 -38.63
C GLU A 84 -9.97 4.13 -38.23
#